data_AF-A0A5C1AR03-F1
#
_entry.id   AF-A0A5C1AR03-F1
#
_cell.length_a   1.000
_cell.length_b   1.000
_cell.length_c   1.000
_cell.angle_alpha   90.00
_cell.angle_beta   90.00
_cell.angle_gamma   90.00
#
_symmetry.space_group_name_H-M   'P 1'
#
loop_
_entity.id
_entity.type
_entity.pdbx_description
1 polymer ?
#
loop_
_entity_poly.entity_id
_entity_poly.type
_entity_poly.pdbx_seq_one_letter_code
_entity_poly.pdbx_strand_id
1 'polypeptide(L)' 'MTTGSGSPGGFDPARHLEVMAPTLGLTIGEEQKPVVLQFLAIAHSMARIVDAAPLADDRLELAPNFRPGLPGDGR' A
#
# COMPACT_ATOMS: atom_id res chain seq x y z
N MET A 1 -28.26 6.48 14.86
CA MET A 1 -28.19 5.37 13.89
C MET A 1 -28.69 5.86 12.54
N THR A 2 -27.79 6.13 11.58
CA THR A 2 -27.95 5.74 10.17
C THR A 2 -26.62 5.94 9.45
N THR A 3 -25.95 4.80 9.22
CA THR A 3 -25.17 4.40 8.04
C THR A 3 -24.31 5.44 7.31
N GLY A 4 -22.99 5.31 7.48
CA GLY A 4 -21.99 5.90 6.59
C GLY A 4 -22.11 5.37 5.16
N SER A 5 -22.01 6.27 4.19
CA SER A 5 -21.96 5.96 2.77
C SER A 5 -20.59 5.39 2.40
N GLY A 6 -20.35 4.12 2.68
CA GLY A 6 -19.37 3.33 1.95
C GLY A 6 -19.98 2.92 0.61
N SER A 7 -19.53 3.51 -0.51
CA SER A 7 -19.94 3.04 -1.83
C SER A 7 -19.61 1.55 -2.00
N PRO A 8 -20.51 0.73 -2.58
CA PRO A 8 -20.23 -0.67 -2.88
C PRO A 8 -19.12 -0.73 -3.95
N GLY A 9 -17.87 -0.91 -3.51
CA GLY A 9 -16.68 -0.98 -4.36
C GLY A 9 -15.51 -0.06 -3.97
N GLY A 10 -15.67 0.79 -2.95
CA GLY A 10 -14.58 1.63 -2.44
C GLY A 10 -13.58 0.86 -1.57
N PHE A 11 -12.36 1.41 -1.41
CA PHE A 11 -11.40 0.89 -0.44
C PHE A 11 -11.93 1.04 0.98
N ASP A 12 -11.95 -0.05 1.74
CA ASP A 12 -12.33 -0.11 3.15
C ASP A 12 -11.06 -0.29 4.00
N PRO A 13 -10.58 0.78 4.67
CA PRO A 13 -9.38 0.71 5.49
C PRO A 13 -9.50 -0.25 6.68
N ALA A 14 -10.69 -0.40 7.26
CA ALA A 14 -10.90 -1.25 8.42
C ALA A 14 -10.82 -2.72 8.02
N ARG A 15 -11.52 -3.09 6.93
CA ARG A 15 -11.40 -4.44 6.37
C ARG A 15 -9.97 -4.75 5.93
N HIS A 16 -9.29 -3.80 5.30
CA HIS A 16 -7.90 -3.98 4.87
C HIS A 16 -6.97 -4.22 6.06
N LEU A 17 -7.11 -3.43 7.13
CA LEU A 17 -6.32 -3.55 8.36
C LEU A 17 -6.50 -4.92 9.02
N GLU A 18 -7.73 -5.38 9.19
CA GLU A 18 -8.05 -6.66 9.83
C GLU A 18 -7.46 -7.86 9.05
N VAL A 19 -7.40 -7.77 7.72
CA VAL A 19 -6.81 -8.83 6.87
C VAL A 19 -5.29 -8.78 6.86
N MET A 20 -4.70 -7.58 6.76
CA MET A 20 -3.27 -7.43 6.53
C MET A 20 -2.44 -7.47 7.81
N ALA A 21 -2.94 -6.96 8.94
CA ALA A 21 -2.15 -6.89 10.17
C ALA A 21 -1.62 -8.28 10.62
N PRO A 22 -2.43 -9.36 10.64
CA PRO A 22 -1.93 -10.69 11.00
C PRO A 22 -0.92 -11.25 9.98
N THR A 23 -1.15 -11.00 8.69
CA THR A 23 -0.26 -11.43 7.60
C THR A 23 1.14 -10.83 7.75
N LEU A 24 1.22 -9.60 8.27
CA LEU A 24 2.46 -8.88 8.51
C LEU A 24 3.03 -9.12 9.93
N GLY A 25 2.37 -9.94 10.75
CA GLY A 25 2.77 -10.17 12.15
C GLY A 25 2.61 -8.93 13.05
N LEU A 26 1.71 -8.01 12.69
CA LEU A 26 1.47 -6.77 13.41
C LEU A 26 0.29 -6.92 14.37
N THR A 27 0.50 -6.50 15.62
CA THR A 27 -0.58 -6.34 16.61
C THR A 27 -0.91 -4.85 16.73
N ILE A 28 -2.10 -4.47 16.27
CA ILE A 28 -2.60 -3.09 16.35
C ILE A 28 -3.66 -3.01 17.43
N GLY A 29 -3.35 -2.33 18.53
CA GLY A 29 -4.25 -2.13 19.66
C GLY A 29 -5.37 -1.14 19.34
N GLU A 30 -6.46 -1.21 20.11
CA GLU A 30 -7.65 -0.38 19.93
C GLU A 30 -7.36 1.13 19.96
N GLU A 31 -6.41 1.57 20.78
CA GLU A 31 -6.00 2.98 20.85
C GLU A 31 -5.29 3.45 19.58
N GLN A 32 -4.60 2.54 18.88
CA GLN A 32 -3.83 2.85 17.67
C GLN A 32 -4.71 2.79 16.41
N LYS A 33 -5.74 1.94 16.42
CA LYS A 33 -6.63 1.69 15.27
C LYS A 33 -7.12 2.98 14.59
N PRO A 34 -7.66 4.00 15.30
CA PRO A 34 -8.19 5.21 14.64
C PRO A 34 -7.14 5.92 13.78
N VAL A 35 -5.90 6.02 14.28
CA VAL A 35 -4.80 6.69 13.58
C VAL A 35 -4.31 5.84 12.40
N VAL A 36 -4.20 4.53 12.57
CA VAL A 36 -3.81 3.61 11.48
C VAL A 36 -4.82 3.67 10.34
N LEU A 37 -6.12 3.69 10.63
CA LEU A 37 -7.17 3.81 9.62
C LEU A 37 -7.07 5.13 8.83
N GLN A 38 -6.74 6.23 9.51
CA GLN A 38 -6.49 7.52 8.85
C GLN A 38 -5.30 7.43 7.88
N PHE A 39 -4.19 6.83 8.30
CA PHE A 39 -3.02 6.68 7.43
C PHE A 39 -3.27 5.75 6.24
N LEU A 40 -4.05 4.68 6.42
CA LEU A 40 -4.46 3.80 5.32
C LEU A 40 -5.30 4.55 4.28
N ALA A 41 -6.20 5.44 4.69
CA ALA A 41 -6.97 6.27 3.76
C ALA A 41 -6.09 7.26 2.98
N ILE A 42 -5.09 7.86 3.63
CA ILE A 42 -4.11 8.74 2.98
C ILE A 42 -3.28 7.94 1.97
N ALA A 43 -2.75 6.79 2.37
CA ALA A 43 -1.96 5.91 1.52
C ALA A 43 -2.77 5.46 0.28
N HIS A 44 -4.05 5.11 0.45
CA HIS A 44 -4.94 4.80 -0.67
C HIS A 44 -5.08 5.98 -1.64
N SER A 45 -5.23 7.20 -1.12
CA SER A 45 -5.34 8.40 -1.95
C SER A 45 -4.06 8.66 -2.76
N MET A 46 -2.90 8.49 -2.13
CA MET A 46 -1.59 8.58 -2.81
C MET A 46 -1.44 7.49 -3.87
N ALA A 47 -1.82 6.24 -3.55
CA ALA A 47 -1.76 5.12 -4.48
C ALA A 47 -2.62 5.37 -5.72
N ARG A 48 -3.83 5.95 -5.56
CA ARG A 48 -4.69 6.33 -6.70
C ARG A 48 -4.07 7.39 -7.60
N ILE A 49 -3.30 8.33 -7.05
CA ILE A 49 -2.59 9.34 -7.84
C ILE A 49 -1.50 8.66 -8.69
N VAL A 50 -0.75 7.74 -8.09
CA VAL A 50 0.30 6.97 -8.79
C VAL A 50 -0.31 6.06 -9.86
N ASP A 51 -1.39 5.35 -9.55
CA ASP A 51 -2.10 4.45 -10.46
C ASP A 51 -2.68 5.17 -11.69
N ALA A 52 -3.09 6.44 -11.52
CA ALA A 52 -3.59 7.27 -12.60
C ALA A 52 -2.48 7.90 -13.47
N ALA A 53 -1.20 7.74 -13.11
CA ALA A 53 -0.11 8.31 -13.90
C ALA A 53 0.05 7.54 -15.23
N PRO A 54 0.17 8.23 -16.37
CA PRO A 54 0.33 7.58 -17.66
C PRO A 54 1.68 6.85 -17.73
N LEU A 55 1.63 5.55 -18.00
CA LEU A 55 2.80 4.71 -18.27
C LEU A 55 2.72 4.25 -19.73
N ALA A 56 3.86 4.26 -20.42
CA ALA A 56 3.94 3.67 -21.76
C ALA A 56 3.98 2.14 -21.61
N ASP A 57 3.19 1.43 -22.43
CA ASP A 57 3.08 -0.04 -22.37
C ASP A 57 4.42 -0.76 -22.59
N ASP A 58 5.40 -0.07 -23.18
CA ASP A 58 6.75 -0.56 -23.45
C ASP A 58 7.80 -0.13 -22.40
N ARG A 59 7.40 0.61 -21.35
CA ARG A 59 8.31 1.10 -20.30
C ARG A 59 7.73 0.90 -18.90
N LEU A 60 8.01 -0.28 -18.34
CA LEU A 60 7.83 -0.60 -16.92
C LEU A 60 9.18 -0.87 -16.23
N GLU A 61 10.21 -0.10 -16.61
CA GLU A 61 11.52 -0.22 -15.97
C GLU A 61 11.42 0.25 -14.52
N LEU A 62 11.78 -0.64 -13.59
CA LEU A 62 11.91 -0.30 -12.19
C LEU A 62 13.01 0.77 -12.03
N ALA A 63 12.90 1.59 -10.98
CA ALA A 63 13.96 2.51 -10.62
C ALA A 63 15.30 1.74 -10.54
N PRO A 64 16.38 2.20 -11.22
CA PRO A 64 17.56 1.39 -11.53
C PRO A 64 18.52 1.26 -10.32
N ASN A 65 17.99 1.24 -9.11
CA ASN A 65 18.75 1.30 -7.86
C ASN A 65 19.34 -0.06 -7.45
N PHE A 66 18.79 -1.16 -7.98
CA PHE A 66 19.39 -2.48 -7.77
C PHE A 66 20.50 -2.73 -8.80
N ARG A 67 21.71 -2.94 -8.30
CA ARG A 67 22.87 -3.40 -9.09
C ARG A 67 23.29 -4.75 -8.48
N PRO A 68 22.95 -5.89 -9.10
CA PRO A 68 23.54 -7.15 -8.70
C PRO A 68 25.07 -6.99 -8.75
N GLY A 69 25.78 -7.44 -7.71
CA GLY A 69 27.23 -7.33 -7.65
C GLY A 69 27.87 -7.87 -8.93
N LEU A 70 28.87 -7.15 -9.45
CA LEU A 70 29.74 -7.68 -10.49
C LEU A 70 30.15 -9.10 -10.08
N PRO A 71 29.96 -10.14 -10.92
CA PRO A 71 30.51 -11.44 -10.62
C PRO A 71 31.99 -11.23 -10.35
N GLY A 72 32.43 -11.65 -9.15
CA GLY A 72 33.74 -11.30 -8.63
C GLY A 72 34.80 -11.44 -9.70
N ASP A 73 35.58 -10.39 -9.92
CA ASP A 73 36.88 -10.52 -10.57
C ASP A 73 37.63 -11.55 -9.74
N GLY A 74 37.69 -12.78 -10.24
CA GLY A 74 38.33 -13.90 -9.57
C GLY A 74 39.80 -13.61 -9.30
N ARG A 75 40.08 -13.06 -8.13
CA ARG A 75 41.40 -12.97 -7.52
C ARG A 75 41.31 -13.34 -6.04
#